data_AF-A0A967HKQ0-F1
#
_entry.id   AF-A0A967HKQ0-F1
#
_cell.length_a   1.000
_cell.length_b   1.000
_cell.length_c   1.000
_cell.angle_alpha   90.00
_cell.angle_beta   90.00
_cell.angle_gamma   90.00
#
_symmetry.space_group_name_H-M   'P 1'
#
loop_
_entity.id
_entity.type
_entity.pdbx_description
1 polymer ?
#
loop_
_entity_poly.entity_id
_entity_poly.type
_entity_poly.pdbx_seq_one_letter_code
_entity_poly.pdbx_strand_id
1 'polypeptide(L)'
;PGAYDRLRSALPGVRLVQVLHVEGPEAVEQAGSVAGQVDAILLDSGRPGAEVPQLGGTGRVHDWAISRRVVREVDVPVYLAGGLRGDNVAAA
;
A
#
# COMPACT_ATOMS: atom_id res chain seq x y z
N PRO A 1 -3.70 -16.21 -10.48
CA PRO A 1 -3.04 -15.43 -11.56
C PRO A 1 -4.09 -14.74 -12.44
N GLY A 2 -3.89 -13.46 -12.83
CA GLY A 2 -4.75 -12.78 -13.81
C GLY A 2 -5.89 -11.92 -13.26
N ALA A 3 -5.85 -11.47 -12.00
CA ALA A 3 -6.82 -10.48 -11.52
C ALA A 3 -6.59 -9.10 -12.20
N TYR A 4 -5.34 -8.63 -12.21
CA TYR A 4 -4.99 -7.35 -12.84
C TYR A 4 -5.25 -7.35 -14.35
N ASP A 5 -4.87 -8.41 -15.08
CA ASP A 5 -5.12 -8.51 -16.52
C ASP A 5 -6.61 -8.44 -16.87
N ARG A 6 -7.45 -9.12 -16.08
CA ARG A 6 -8.91 -9.05 -16.24
C ARG A 6 -9.45 -7.65 -15.96
N LEU A 7 -8.97 -6.98 -14.91
CA LEU A 7 -9.36 -5.61 -14.59
C LEU A 7 -8.93 -4.63 -15.70
N ARG A 8 -7.70 -4.73 -16.19
CA ARG A 8 -7.19 -3.92 -17.30
C ARG A 8 -8.01 -4.12 -18.57
N SER A 9 -8.36 -5.36 -18.88
CA SER A 9 -9.17 -5.69 -20.06
C SER A 9 -10.59 -5.15 -19.95
N ALA A 10 -11.21 -5.23 -18.77
CA ALA A 10 -12.56 -4.75 -18.52
C ALA A 10 -12.64 -3.22 -18.39
N LEU A 11 -11.55 -2.56 -17.97
CA LEU A 11 -11.51 -1.14 -17.62
C LEU A 11 -10.27 -0.43 -18.21
N PRO A 12 -10.12 -0.36 -19.55
CA PRO A 12 -8.89 0.09 -20.21
C PRO A 12 -8.50 1.56 -19.96
N GLY A 13 -9.42 2.38 -19.47
CA GLY A 13 -9.17 3.78 -19.09
C GLY A 13 -9.01 4.03 -17.59
N VAL A 14 -9.10 3.00 -16.75
CA VAL A 14 -9.08 3.13 -15.29
C VAL A 14 -7.68 2.82 -14.76
N ARG A 15 -7.18 3.70 -13.91
CA ARG A 15 -5.91 3.49 -13.19
C ARG A 15 -6.13 2.53 -12.02
N LEU A 16 -5.24 1.56 -11.86
CA LEU A 16 -5.28 0.58 -10.77
C LEU A 16 -4.33 0.98 -9.65
N VAL A 17 -4.85 1.12 -8.43
CA VAL A 17 -4.07 1.37 -7.22
C VAL A 17 -4.19 0.15 -6.31
N GLN A 18 -3.05 -0.46 -5.96
CA GLN A 18 -3.03 -1.60 -5.05
C GLN A 18 -2.79 -1.15 -3.61
N VAL A 19 -3.67 -1.54 -2.69
CA VAL A 19 -3.48 -1.34 -1.26
C VAL A 19 -2.60 -2.46 -0.69
N LEU A 20 -1.55 -2.09 0.03
CA LEU A 20 -0.71 -3.01 0.81
C LEU A 20 -0.74 -2.59 2.27
N HIS A 21 -0.96 -3.56 3.15
CA HIS A 21 -0.97 -3.35 4.59
C HIS A 21 0.44 -3.49 5.14
N VAL A 22 0.96 -2.45 5.78
CA VAL A 22 2.33 -2.45 6.31
C VAL A 22 2.34 -3.01 7.73
N GLU A 23 2.36 -4.34 7.81
CA GLU A 23 2.45 -5.07 9.08
C GLU A 23 3.90 -5.45 9.44
N GLY A 24 4.79 -5.51 8.44
CA GLY A 24 6.17 -5.96 8.57
C GLY A 24 7.00 -5.77 7.29
N PRO A 25 8.29 -6.17 7.30
CA PRO A 25 9.20 -6.01 6.17
C PRO A 25 8.78 -6.75 4.90
N GLU A 26 7.90 -7.75 5.01
CA GLU A 26 7.31 -8.51 3.90
C GLU A 26 6.54 -7.61 2.93
N ALA A 27 6.06 -6.45 3.41
CA ALA A 27 5.41 -5.44 2.57
C ALA A 27 6.33 -4.95 1.43
N VAL A 28 7.65 -4.98 1.62
CA VAL A 28 8.64 -4.61 0.58
C VAL A 28 8.63 -5.61 -0.57
N GLU A 29 8.68 -6.90 -0.25
CA GLU A 29 8.64 -7.97 -1.26
C GLU A 29 7.29 -8.00 -1.98
N GLN A 30 6.20 -7.82 -1.23
CA GLN A 30 4.85 -7.72 -1.79
C GLN A 30 4.76 -6.55 -2.77
N ALA A 31 5.27 -5.37 -2.40
CA ALA A 31 5.28 -4.19 -3.26
C ALA A 31 6.04 -4.43 -4.56
N GLY A 32 7.23 -5.03 -4.49
CA GLY A 32 8.00 -5.42 -5.68
C GLY A 32 7.24 -6.36 -6.60
N SER A 33 6.51 -7.34 -6.04
CA SER A 33 5.76 -8.32 -6.85
C SER A 33 4.56 -7.74 -7.61
N VAL A 34 3.96 -6.65 -7.10
CA VAL A 34 2.77 -6.02 -7.70
C VAL A 34 3.09 -4.78 -8.52
N ALA A 35 4.22 -4.11 -8.28
CA ALA A 35 4.57 -2.82 -8.89
C ALA A 35 4.46 -2.84 -10.43
N GLY A 36 4.90 -3.91 -11.09
CA GLY A 36 4.82 -4.03 -12.56
C GLY A 36 3.42 -4.26 -13.13
N GLN A 37 2.39 -4.43 -12.28
CA GLN A 37 1.03 -4.78 -12.70
C GLN A 37 0.01 -3.65 -12.43
N VAL A 38 0.41 -2.62 -11.67
CA VAL A 38 -0.47 -1.56 -11.15
C VAL A 38 0.10 -0.19 -11.47
N ASP A 39 -0.73 0.84 -11.38
CA ASP A 39 -0.32 2.20 -11.69
C ASP A 39 0.20 2.99 -10.49
N ALA A 40 -0.10 2.52 -9.28
CA ALA A 40 0.38 3.06 -8.02
C ALA A 40 0.15 2.05 -6.87
N ILE A 41 0.84 2.27 -5.76
CA ILE A 41 0.69 1.53 -4.52
C ILE A 41 0.20 2.47 -3.42
N LEU A 42 -0.74 2.02 -2.59
CA LEU A 42 -1.15 2.71 -1.36
C LEU A 42 -0.73 1.87 -0.15
N LEU A 43 0.08 2.45 0.72
CA LEU A 43 0.54 1.82 1.96
C LEU A 43 -0.37 2.22 3.11
N ASP A 44 -1.07 1.25 3.70
CA ASP A 44 -2.04 1.48 4.77
C ASP A 44 -1.62 0.80 6.09
N SER A 45 -2.11 1.36 7.19
CA SER A 45 -1.86 0.88 8.55
C SER A 45 -2.86 -0.18 9.03
N GLY A 46 -3.78 -0.63 8.18
CA GLY A 46 -4.71 -1.71 8.50
C GLY A 46 -3.98 -3.01 8.83
N ARG A 47 -4.58 -3.85 9.68
CA ARG A 47 -4.10 -5.18 10.06
C ARG A 47 -5.18 -6.23 9.79
N PRO A 48 -5.40 -6.62 8.53
CA PRO A 48 -6.31 -7.71 8.22
C PRO A 48 -5.83 -9.05 8.81
N GLY A 49 -4.54 -9.22 9.09
CA GLY A 49 -3.97 -10.45 9.65
C GLY A 49 -4.14 -10.64 11.17
N ALA A 50 -4.67 -9.66 11.89
CA ALA A 50 -4.85 -9.74 13.35
C ALA A 50 -6.02 -10.65 13.76
N GLU A 51 -5.99 -11.18 15.00
CA GLU A 51 -7.06 -12.02 15.57
C GLU A 51 -8.45 -11.37 15.46
N VAL A 52 -8.51 -10.05 15.61
CA VAL A 52 -9.64 -9.22 15.23
C VAL A 52 -9.18 -8.32 14.09
N PRO A 53 -9.67 -8.50 12.85
CA PRO A 53 -9.26 -7.70 11.70
C PRO A 53 -9.48 -6.22 11.96
N GLN A 54 -8.42 -5.44 11.77
CA GLN A 54 -8.47 -3.98 11.90
C GLN A 54 -8.34 -3.36 10.52
N LEU A 55 -9.49 -3.02 9.95
CA LEU A 55 -9.54 -2.29 8.69
C LEU A 55 -9.28 -0.80 8.97
N GLY A 56 -8.87 -0.03 7.95
CA GLY A 56 -8.41 1.35 8.07
C GLY A 56 -9.31 2.29 8.91
N GLY A 57 -8.81 3.50 9.22
CA GLY A 57 -9.53 4.45 10.08
C GLY A 57 -9.35 4.22 11.59
N THR A 58 -8.44 3.34 11.99
CA THR A 58 -8.10 3.13 13.42
C THR A 58 -7.24 4.24 14.03
N GLY A 59 -6.76 5.18 13.21
CA GLY A 59 -5.86 6.25 13.65
C GLY A 59 -4.45 5.78 14.01
N ARG A 60 -4.10 4.51 13.76
CA ARG A 60 -2.76 3.97 13.98
C ARG A 60 -1.82 4.36 12.85
N VAL A 61 -0.57 4.59 13.21
CA VAL A 61 0.53 4.81 12.27
C VAL A 61 1.33 3.51 12.18
N HIS A 62 1.67 3.07 10.96
CA HIS A 62 2.59 1.95 10.74
C HIS A 62 4.05 2.44 10.66
N ASP A 63 4.99 1.50 10.57
CA ASP A 63 6.40 1.85 10.47
C ASP A 63 6.73 2.51 9.12
N TRP A 64 6.96 3.82 9.15
CA TRP A 64 7.33 4.61 7.98
C TRP A 64 8.73 4.29 7.46
N ALA A 65 9.63 3.69 8.26
CA ALA A 65 10.92 3.22 7.75
C ALA A 65 10.72 2.08 6.74
N ILE A 66 9.73 1.21 6.94
CA ILE A 66 9.34 0.16 5.98
C ILE A 66 8.76 0.83 4.72
N SER A 67 7.88 1.81 4.88
CA SER A 67 7.30 2.55 3.75
C SER A 67 8.38 3.24 2.91
N ARG A 68 9.37 3.84 3.56
CA ARG A 68 10.52 4.48 2.91
C ARG A 68 11.37 3.47 2.15
N ARG A 69 11.47 2.22 2.60
CA ARG A 69 12.11 1.14 1.85
C ARG A 69 11.28 0.77 0.62
N VAL A 70 9.96 0.60 0.75
CA VAL A 70 9.08 0.36 -0.40
C VAL A 70 9.29 1.42 -1.49
N VAL A 71 9.25 2.70 -1.13
CA VAL A 71 9.45 3.82 -2.08
C VAL A 71 10.79 3.74 -2.83
N ARG A 72 11.84 3.17 -2.23
CA ARG A 72 13.15 3.02 -2.88
C ARG A 72 13.23 1.82 -3.82
N GLU A 73 12.39 0.81 -3.62
CA GLU A 73 12.46 -0.49 -4.30
C GLU A 73 11.46 -0.61 -5.46
N VAL A 74 10.49 0.30 -5.58
CA VAL A 74 9.47 0.26 -6.64
C VAL A 74 9.51 1.47 -7.55
N ASP A 75 9.26 1.24 -8.84
CA ASP A 75 9.29 2.28 -9.89
C ASP A 75 7.91 2.93 -10.15
N VAL A 76 6.90 2.65 -9.30
CA VAL A 76 5.55 3.22 -9.41
C VAL A 76 5.27 4.21 -8.28
N PRO A 77 4.39 5.21 -8.49
CA PRO A 77 3.98 6.14 -7.44
C PRO A 77 3.47 5.42 -6.19
N VAL A 78 3.85 5.94 -5.02
CA VAL A 78 3.43 5.41 -3.71
C VAL A 78 2.67 6.49 -2.95
N TYR A 79 1.48 6.14 -2.46
CA TYR A 79 0.69 6.94 -1.54
C TYR A 79 0.81 6.38 -0.13
N LEU A 80 1.12 7.23 0.84
CA LEU A 80 1.10 6.86 2.25
C LEU A 80 -0.29 7.15 2.83
N ALA A 81 -0.86 6.17 3.53
CA ALA A 81 -2.14 6.27 4.20
C ALA A 81 -2.05 5.64 5.61
N GLY A 82 -3.12 5.78 6.39
CA GLY A 82 -3.19 5.22 7.74
C GLY A 82 -2.61 6.14 8.82
N GLY A 83 -3.46 6.60 9.74
CA GLY A 83 -3.05 7.36 10.92
C GLY A 83 -2.45 8.75 10.67
N LEU A 84 -2.46 9.25 9.42
CA LEU A 84 -1.99 10.59 9.10
C LEU A 84 -2.89 11.67 9.69
N ARG A 85 -2.27 12.69 10.28
CA ARG A 85 -2.88 13.84 10.96
C ARG A 85 -2.05 15.08 10.68
N GLY A 86 -2.62 16.27 10.94
CA GLY A 86 -1.92 17.54 10.68
C GLY A 86 -0.61 17.70 11.45
N ASP A 87 -0.48 17.06 12.60
CA ASP A 87 0.70 17.11 13.46
C ASP A 87 1.82 16.13 13.07
N ASN A 88 1.50 15.04 12.36
CA ASN A 88 2.46 13.98 12.04
C ASN A 88 2.81 13.87 10.55
N VAL A 89 2.01 14.45 9.65
CA VAL A 89 2.18 14.29 8.19
C VAL A 89 3.52 14.79 7.67
N ALA A 90 4.10 15.82 8.31
CA ALA A 90 5.40 16.36 7.92
C ALA A 90 6.58 15.43 8.30
N ALA A 91 6.40 14.57 9.31
CA ALA A 91 7.41 13.61 9.75
C ALA A 91 7.29 12.25 9.03
N ALA A 92 6.23 12.08 8.23
CA ALA A 92 5.90 10.86 7.53
C ALA A 92 6.87 10.54 6.38
#